data_AF-A0A6A6FTN3-F1
#
_entry.id   AF-A0A6A6FTN3-F1
#
_cell.length_a   1.000
_cell.length_b   1.000
_cell.length_c   1.000
_cell.angle_alpha   90.00
_cell.angle_beta   90.00
_cell.angle_gamma   90.00
#
_symmetry.space_group_name_H-M   'P 1'
#
loop_
_entity.id
_entity.type
_entity.pdbx_description
1 polymer ?
#
loop_
_entity_poly.entity_id
_entity_poly.type
_entity_poly.pdbx_seq_one_letter_code
_entity_poly.pdbx_strand_id
1 'polypeptide(L)'
;MVEELQHKRSNIIPAYLDESQLEGKIDQMSKADQHALRRKQVKLRQTDAQIPEFIKSSKTSSPTIAEAASATLLFIWNGSSTAFCISPTGLLLTCAHCVAETPIEFAHTKSRVRWLLFASGEPVQARPVAFDLERDLALLQITAAPSSFNTRPFPYIRLSPSSPKVRALLLCIGSPGAEDLETSGPSESVVETGYDVLHISRGRFQGLDRSRGIQDNSEIGALKHDCWTYWGHSGAPLVDARTGGLVGVHSSWDNETGMRRGVAWEAVKAFLDEECEGLSEEAKRAGETIEDLIVL
;
A
#
# COMPACT_ATOMS: atom_id res chain seq x y z
N MET A 1 45.64 13.44 22.95
CA MET A 1 45.11 12.10 23.26
C MET A 1 43.60 12.20 23.05
N VAL A 2 43.16 11.90 21.83
CA VAL A 2 41.74 11.97 21.42
C VAL A 2 41.28 10.52 21.36
N GLU A 3 40.35 10.15 22.25
CA GLU A 3 39.74 8.82 22.24
C GLU A 3 38.78 8.71 21.05
N GLU A 4 39.16 7.87 20.08
CA GLU A 4 38.27 7.40 19.04
C GLU A 4 37.18 6.50 19.64
N LEU A 5 35.96 7.02 19.72
CA LEU A 5 34.75 6.22 19.91
C LEU A 5 34.51 5.38 18.66
N GLN A 6 35.12 4.20 18.61
CA GLN A 6 34.77 3.16 17.65
C GLN A 6 33.35 2.68 17.92
N HIS A 7 32.41 3.21 17.15
CA HIS A 7 31.06 2.68 17.03
C HIS A 7 31.16 1.25 16.44
N LYS A 8 31.16 0.23 17.32
CA LYS A 8 30.93 -1.15 16.92
C LYS A 8 29.52 -1.25 16.33
N ARG A 9 29.42 -1.08 15.00
CA ARG A 9 28.26 -1.55 14.24
C ARG A 9 28.18 -3.06 14.42
N SER A 10 27.26 -3.52 15.25
CA SER A 10 26.90 -4.93 15.32
C SER A 10 26.30 -5.33 13.97
N ASN A 11 27.08 -6.01 13.15
CA ASN A 11 26.63 -6.66 11.90
C ASN A 11 25.75 -7.88 12.22
N ILE A 12 24.63 -7.67 12.91
CA ILE A 12 23.55 -8.65 12.91
C ILE A 12 22.68 -8.23 11.73
N ILE A 13 22.98 -8.76 10.54
CA ILE A 13 22.06 -8.69 9.42
C ILE A 13 20.78 -9.39 9.92
N PRO A 14 19.64 -8.69 10.07
CA PRO A 14 18.40 -9.33 10.48
C PRO A 14 18.12 -10.42 9.45
N ALA A 15 17.95 -11.66 9.91
CA ALA A 15 17.81 -12.82 9.04
C ALA A 15 16.90 -12.51 7.85
N TYR A 16 17.45 -12.64 6.64
CA TYR A 16 16.69 -12.58 5.40
C TYR A 16 15.52 -13.56 5.46
N LEU A 17 14.51 -13.34 4.63
CA LEU A 17 13.51 -14.39 4.46
C LEU A 17 14.20 -15.69 4.10
N ASP A 18 13.81 -16.75 4.77
CA ASP A 18 14.13 -18.09 4.33
C ASP A 18 13.36 -18.33 3.03
N GLU A 19 14.07 -18.43 1.90
CA GLU A 19 13.50 -18.57 0.56
C GLU A 19 12.62 -19.82 0.42
N SER A 20 12.80 -20.80 1.32
CA SER A 20 11.92 -21.97 1.43
C SER A 20 10.48 -21.59 1.80
N GLN A 21 10.25 -20.42 2.43
CA GLN A 21 8.92 -19.97 2.84
C GLN A 21 8.00 -19.63 1.66
N LEU A 22 8.56 -19.39 0.47
CA LEU A 22 7.80 -19.20 -0.77
C LEU A 22 8.11 -20.27 -1.82
N GLU A 23 8.52 -21.47 -1.39
CA GLU A 23 8.73 -22.63 -2.27
C GLU A 23 9.70 -22.36 -3.44
N GLY A 24 10.71 -21.52 -3.24
CA GLY A 24 11.65 -21.14 -4.31
C GLY A 24 11.07 -20.20 -5.38
N LYS A 25 9.87 -19.63 -5.18
CA LYS A 25 9.28 -18.67 -6.13
C LYS A 25 10.08 -17.37 -6.24
N ILE A 26 10.85 -17.00 -5.21
CA ILE A 26 11.75 -15.84 -5.23
C ILE A 26 12.82 -16.00 -6.33
N ASP A 27 13.27 -17.22 -6.62
CA ASP A 27 14.27 -17.47 -7.66
C ASP A 27 13.78 -17.16 -9.07
N GLN A 28 12.46 -17.06 -9.26
CA GLN A 28 11.84 -16.67 -10.52
C GLN A 28 11.87 -15.16 -10.75
N MET A 29 12.22 -14.36 -9.73
CA MET A 29 12.40 -12.92 -9.85
C MET A 29 13.73 -12.59 -10.53
N SER A 30 13.80 -11.41 -11.17
CA SER A 30 15.09 -10.91 -11.65
C SER A 30 16.04 -10.67 -10.46
N LYS A 31 17.36 -10.74 -10.70
CA LYS A 31 18.35 -10.43 -9.64
C LYS A 31 18.18 -9.02 -9.06
N ALA A 32 17.76 -8.07 -9.89
CA ALA A 32 17.48 -6.70 -9.46
C ALA A 32 16.29 -6.65 -8.50
N ASP A 33 15.20 -7.35 -8.82
CA ASP A 33 14.01 -7.40 -7.95
C ASP A 33 14.28 -8.17 -6.66
N GLN A 34 15.05 -9.26 -6.70
CA GLN A 34 15.50 -9.97 -5.49
C GLN A 34 16.31 -9.05 -4.58
N HIS A 35 17.22 -8.25 -5.16
CA HIS A 35 18.00 -7.29 -4.41
C HIS A 35 17.12 -6.17 -3.82
N ALA A 36 16.18 -5.63 -4.59
CA ALA A 36 15.22 -4.63 -4.14
C ALA A 36 14.35 -5.16 -3.00
N LEU A 37 13.85 -6.40 -3.12
CA LEU A 37 13.09 -7.11 -2.10
C LEU A 37 13.87 -7.20 -0.78
N ARG A 38 15.10 -7.73 -0.84
CA ARG A 38 15.95 -7.90 0.34
C ARG A 38 16.29 -6.58 1.01
N ARG A 39 16.63 -5.54 0.23
CA ARG A 39 16.86 -4.17 0.74
C ARG A 39 15.63 -3.64 1.47
N LYS A 40 14.46 -3.75 0.86
CA LYS A 40 13.20 -3.24 1.41
C LYS A 40 12.80 -4.00 2.69
N GLN A 41 12.99 -5.33 2.71
CA GLN A 41 12.76 -6.15 3.90
C GLN A 41 13.63 -5.77 5.09
N VAL A 42 14.94 -5.57 4.86
CA VAL A 42 15.86 -5.18 5.93
C VAL A 42 15.40 -3.88 6.57
N LYS A 43 15.08 -2.86 5.75
CA LYS A 43 14.60 -1.57 6.24
C LYS A 43 13.27 -1.70 7.02
N LEU A 44 12.32 -2.51 6.55
CA LEU A 44 11.04 -2.72 7.26
C LEU A 44 11.21 -3.43 8.60
N ARG A 45 12.26 -4.26 8.75
CA ARG A 45 12.50 -5.05 9.97
C ARG A 45 13.46 -4.38 10.95
N GLN A 46 13.94 -3.17 10.65
CA GLN A 46 14.71 -2.37 11.59
C GLN A 46 13.86 -2.00 12.79
N THR A 47 14.32 -2.34 14.00
CA THR A 47 13.54 -2.14 15.23
C THR A 47 13.32 -0.68 15.59
N ASP A 48 14.16 0.20 15.07
CA ASP A 48 14.10 1.66 15.20
C ASP A 48 13.36 2.35 14.05
N ALA A 49 12.91 1.59 13.04
CA ALA A 49 12.09 2.15 11.96
C ALA A 49 10.70 2.56 12.46
N GLN A 50 10.12 3.58 11.81
CA GLN A 50 8.84 4.17 12.22
C GLN A 50 7.71 3.13 12.30
N ILE A 51 7.63 2.22 11.34
CA ILE A 51 6.52 1.28 11.16
C ILE A 51 6.48 0.21 12.27
N PRO A 52 7.54 -0.57 12.53
CA PRO A 52 7.55 -1.53 13.64
C PRO A 52 7.23 -0.91 14.99
N GLU A 53 7.80 0.26 15.28
CA GLU A 53 7.54 0.95 16.55
C GLU A 53 6.10 1.47 16.64
N PHE A 54 5.54 1.99 15.54
CA PHE A 54 4.14 2.39 15.48
C PHE A 54 3.18 1.22 15.72
N ILE A 55 3.40 0.09 15.04
CA ILE A 55 2.58 -1.12 15.21
C ILE A 55 2.67 -1.60 16.65
N LYS A 56 3.88 -1.69 17.22
CA LYS A 56 4.11 -2.15 18.59
C LYS A 56 3.43 -1.24 19.62
N SER A 57 3.60 0.07 19.52
CA SER A 57 3.01 1.06 20.44
C SER A 57 1.49 1.15 20.34
N SER A 58 0.93 0.94 19.15
CA SER A 58 -0.51 1.01 18.91
C SER A 58 -1.24 -0.30 19.21
N LYS A 59 -0.54 -1.43 19.29
CA LYS A 59 -1.14 -2.77 19.40
C LYS A 59 -2.11 -2.92 20.58
N THR A 60 -1.82 -2.30 21.71
CA THR A 60 -2.67 -2.39 22.92
C THR A 60 -3.68 -1.25 23.02
N SER A 61 -3.30 -0.04 22.61
CA SER A 61 -4.11 1.17 22.77
C SER A 61 -5.10 1.39 21.61
N SER A 62 -4.77 0.92 20.41
CA SER A 62 -5.54 1.11 19.18
C SER A 62 -5.24 -0.03 18.19
N PRO A 63 -5.72 -1.26 18.48
CA PRO A 63 -5.38 -2.45 17.69
C PRO A 63 -5.78 -2.33 16.23
N THR A 64 -6.90 -1.70 15.91
CA THR A 64 -7.36 -1.47 14.52
C THR A 64 -6.41 -0.55 13.74
N ILE A 65 -5.79 0.42 14.40
CA ILE A 65 -4.80 1.31 13.79
C ILE A 65 -3.48 0.56 13.55
N ALA A 66 -3.07 -0.30 14.49
CA ALA A 66 -1.90 -1.16 14.32
C ALA A 66 -2.10 -2.18 13.19
N GLU A 67 -3.32 -2.72 13.06
CA GLU A 67 -3.72 -3.60 11.99
C GLU A 67 -3.71 -2.87 10.64
N ALA A 68 -4.21 -1.64 10.57
CA ALA A 68 -4.18 -0.84 9.36
C ALA A 68 -2.74 -0.61 8.85
N ALA A 69 -1.80 -0.30 9.75
CA ALA A 69 -0.40 -0.20 9.38
C ALA A 69 0.21 -1.56 8.96
N SER A 70 -0.20 -2.65 9.62
CA SER A 70 0.26 -4.01 9.28
C SER A 70 -0.28 -4.50 7.93
N ALA A 71 -1.48 -4.04 7.54
CA ALA A 71 -2.17 -4.38 6.30
C ALA A 71 -1.64 -3.62 5.07
N THR A 72 -0.82 -2.58 5.25
CA THR A 72 -0.21 -1.85 4.13
C THR A 72 0.93 -2.66 3.52
N LEU A 73 0.99 -2.63 2.19
CA LEU A 73 2.02 -3.23 1.38
C LEU A 73 2.67 -2.19 0.46
N LEU A 74 3.87 -2.52 -0.01
CA LEU A 74 4.54 -1.79 -1.07
C LEU A 74 4.90 -2.73 -2.22
N PHE A 75 4.97 -2.18 -3.43
CA PHE A 75 5.39 -2.94 -4.60
C PHE A 75 6.91 -3.14 -4.65
N ILE A 76 7.31 -4.30 -5.17
CA ILE A 76 8.71 -4.66 -5.41
C ILE A 76 9.02 -4.50 -6.89
N TRP A 77 9.38 -3.27 -7.25
CA TRP A 77 10.00 -2.88 -8.51
C TRP A 77 10.81 -1.59 -8.27
N ASN A 78 11.50 -1.08 -9.29
CA ASN A 78 12.32 0.14 -9.17
C ASN A 78 11.51 1.39 -8.81
N GLY A 79 10.20 1.40 -9.10
CA GLY A 79 9.29 2.43 -8.63
C GLY A 79 8.90 2.28 -7.16
N SER A 80 8.15 3.26 -6.68
CA SER A 80 7.47 3.17 -5.40
C SER A 80 5.98 3.31 -5.62
N SER A 81 5.22 2.41 -5.02
CA SER A 81 3.76 2.39 -5.06
C SER A 81 3.27 1.64 -3.83
N THR A 82 2.05 1.96 -3.39
CA THR A 82 1.48 1.41 -2.18
C THR A 82 0.22 0.62 -2.52
N ALA A 83 -0.01 -0.48 -1.81
CA ALA A 83 -1.30 -1.16 -1.78
C ALA A 83 -1.66 -1.46 -0.32
N PHE A 84 -2.88 -1.90 -0.07
CA PHE A 84 -3.25 -2.37 1.26
C PHE A 84 -4.29 -3.48 1.16
N CYS A 85 -4.21 -4.42 2.10
CA CYS A 85 -5.11 -5.55 2.18
C CYS A 85 -6.45 -5.10 2.80
N ILE A 86 -7.56 -5.45 2.16
CA ILE A 86 -8.92 -5.09 2.58
C ILE A 86 -9.78 -6.30 2.98
N SER A 87 -9.24 -7.52 2.86
CA SER A 87 -9.93 -8.76 3.22
C SER A 87 -8.98 -9.75 3.89
N PRO A 88 -9.42 -10.54 4.88
CA PRO A 88 -8.60 -11.60 5.49
C PRO A 88 -8.12 -12.67 4.49
N THR A 89 -8.72 -12.75 3.30
CA THR A 89 -8.35 -13.66 2.20
C THR A 89 -7.30 -13.09 1.25
N GLY A 90 -6.83 -11.86 1.48
CA GLY A 90 -5.74 -11.28 0.72
C GLY A 90 -6.18 -10.51 -0.53
N LEU A 91 -7.39 -9.97 -0.54
CA LEU A 91 -7.81 -8.97 -1.53
C LEU A 91 -7.12 -7.63 -1.19
N LEU A 92 -6.43 -7.06 -2.17
CA LEU A 92 -5.67 -5.82 -2.06
C LEU A 92 -6.33 -4.72 -2.86
N LEU A 93 -6.29 -3.49 -2.34
CA LEU A 93 -6.71 -2.27 -3.02
C LEU A 93 -5.49 -1.35 -3.24
N THR A 94 -5.47 -0.67 -4.39
CA THR A 94 -4.44 0.30 -4.80
C THR A 94 -5.04 1.28 -5.80
N CYS A 95 -4.28 2.31 -6.18
CA CYS A 95 -4.60 3.11 -7.37
C CYS A 95 -4.39 2.29 -8.66
N ALA A 96 -5.23 2.55 -9.67
CA ALA A 96 -5.19 1.86 -10.96
C ALA A 96 -3.86 2.09 -11.67
N HIS A 97 -3.37 3.33 -11.68
CA HIS A 97 -2.09 3.69 -12.31
C HIS A 97 -0.86 3.05 -11.66
N CYS A 98 -0.97 2.50 -10.44
CA CYS A 98 0.12 1.67 -9.86
C CYS A 98 0.22 0.29 -10.51
N VAL A 99 -0.82 -0.14 -11.24
CA VAL A 99 -0.90 -1.44 -11.90
C VAL A 99 -0.72 -1.30 -13.42
N ALA A 100 -1.41 -0.32 -14.02
CA ALA A 100 -1.43 0.00 -15.44
C ALA A 100 -2.03 1.40 -15.69
N GLU A 101 -1.57 2.10 -16.73
CA GLU A 101 -2.10 3.43 -17.10
C GLU A 101 -3.32 3.36 -18.03
N THR A 102 -3.51 2.22 -18.73
CA THR A 102 -4.59 2.06 -19.70
C THR A 102 -5.27 0.70 -19.59
N PRO A 103 -6.54 0.55 -20.06
CA PRO A 103 -7.22 -0.74 -20.08
C PRO A 103 -6.49 -1.79 -20.94
N ILE A 104 -5.82 -1.35 -22.01
CA ILE A 104 -5.03 -2.23 -22.88
C ILE A 104 -3.80 -2.77 -22.13
N GLU A 105 -3.09 -1.89 -21.44
CA GLU A 105 -1.99 -2.31 -20.59
C GLU A 105 -2.49 -3.24 -19.48
N PHE A 106 -3.59 -2.88 -18.81
CA PHE A 106 -4.18 -3.70 -17.76
C PHE A 106 -4.48 -5.13 -18.24
N ALA A 107 -5.05 -5.30 -19.44
CA ALA A 107 -5.28 -6.62 -20.04
C ALA A 107 -4.00 -7.46 -20.15
N HIS A 108 -2.85 -6.83 -20.44
CA HIS A 108 -1.54 -7.50 -20.44
C HIS A 108 -0.99 -7.77 -19.03
N THR A 109 -1.49 -7.08 -18.01
CA THR A 109 -1.07 -7.28 -16.62
C THR A 109 -1.84 -8.36 -15.87
N LYS A 110 -3.05 -8.73 -16.30
CA LYS A 110 -3.90 -9.74 -15.62
C LYS A 110 -3.19 -11.07 -15.33
N SER A 111 -2.36 -11.54 -16.26
CA SER A 111 -1.59 -12.78 -16.09
C SER A 111 -0.27 -12.61 -15.34
N ARG A 112 0.19 -11.37 -15.17
CA ARG A 112 1.49 -11.05 -14.58
C ARG A 112 1.39 -10.98 -13.07
N VAL A 113 2.24 -11.77 -12.41
CA VAL A 113 2.41 -11.70 -10.95
C VAL A 113 3.06 -10.38 -10.56
N ARG A 114 2.55 -9.75 -9.51
CA ARG A 114 3.15 -8.62 -8.82
C ARG A 114 3.70 -9.09 -7.49
N TRP A 115 4.92 -8.65 -7.17
CA TRP A 115 5.55 -8.89 -5.89
C TRP A 115 5.35 -7.69 -4.98
N LEU A 116 4.90 -7.96 -3.76
CA LEU A 116 4.68 -6.95 -2.73
C LEU A 116 5.28 -7.40 -1.40
N LEU A 117 5.54 -6.44 -0.50
CA LEU A 117 5.90 -6.69 0.89
C LEU A 117 4.87 -6.07 1.82
N PHE A 118 4.33 -6.85 2.75
CA PHE A 118 3.64 -6.30 3.92
C PHE A 118 4.59 -5.47 4.78
N ALA A 119 4.02 -4.61 5.64
CA ALA A 119 4.76 -3.86 6.65
C ALA A 119 5.62 -4.75 7.59
N SER A 120 5.28 -6.02 7.76
CA SER A 120 6.11 -7.02 8.47
C SER A 120 7.39 -7.42 7.73
N GLY A 121 7.52 -7.00 6.47
CA GLY A 121 8.53 -7.49 5.53
C GLY A 121 8.23 -8.88 4.97
N GLU A 122 7.02 -9.42 5.17
CA GLU A 122 6.60 -10.67 4.54
C GLU A 122 6.21 -10.45 3.07
N PRO A 123 6.81 -11.20 2.13
CA PRO A 123 6.59 -11.03 0.70
C PRO A 123 5.38 -11.83 0.24
N VAL A 124 4.62 -11.28 -0.70
CA VAL A 124 3.51 -11.97 -1.32
C VAL A 124 3.53 -11.77 -2.83
N GLN A 125 2.91 -12.72 -3.53
CA GLN A 125 2.59 -12.60 -4.94
C GLN A 125 1.11 -12.30 -5.07
N ALA A 126 0.76 -11.28 -5.86
CA ALA A 126 -0.62 -10.94 -6.17
C ALA A 126 -0.85 -10.81 -7.68
N ARG A 127 -2.08 -11.00 -8.12
CA ARG A 127 -2.51 -10.78 -9.52
C ARG A 127 -3.63 -9.77 -9.58
N PRO A 128 -3.65 -8.86 -10.57
CA PRO A 128 -4.76 -7.93 -10.74
C PRO A 128 -6.06 -8.67 -11.10
N VAL A 129 -7.16 -8.29 -10.46
CA VAL A 129 -8.50 -8.88 -10.67
C VAL A 129 -9.53 -7.87 -11.14
N ALA A 130 -9.43 -6.60 -10.72
CA ALA A 130 -10.31 -5.51 -11.15
C ALA A 130 -9.51 -4.22 -11.46
N PHE A 131 -10.09 -3.36 -12.29
CA PHE A 131 -9.48 -2.10 -12.73
C PHE A 131 -10.54 -1.10 -13.19
N ASP A 132 -10.49 0.08 -12.61
CA ASP A 132 -11.32 1.22 -12.94
C ASP A 132 -10.43 2.44 -13.16
N LEU A 133 -10.34 2.87 -14.42
CA LEU A 133 -9.53 4.02 -14.80
C LEU A 133 -10.16 5.34 -14.36
N GLU A 134 -11.50 5.44 -14.34
CA GLU A 134 -12.20 6.67 -13.99
C GLU A 134 -12.03 6.96 -12.50
N ARG A 135 -12.22 5.95 -11.65
CA ARG A 135 -12.02 6.06 -10.20
C ARG A 135 -10.56 5.96 -9.79
N ASP A 136 -9.66 5.61 -10.71
CA ASP A 136 -8.24 5.28 -10.47
C ASP A 136 -8.10 4.24 -9.33
N LEU A 137 -8.87 3.15 -9.40
CA LEU A 137 -8.81 2.05 -8.43
C LEU A 137 -8.55 0.72 -9.12
N ALA A 138 -7.79 -0.15 -8.45
CA ALA A 138 -7.59 -1.53 -8.90
C ALA A 138 -7.56 -2.49 -7.72
N LEU A 139 -8.03 -3.72 -7.98
CA LEU A 139 -7.93 -4.82 -7.03
C LEU A 139 -6.87 -5.82 -7.46
N LEU A 140 -6.14 -6.37 -6.50
CA LEU A 140 -5.27 -7.52 -6.70
C LEU A 140 -5.62 -8.62 -5.69
N GLN A 141 -5.54 -9.87 -6.10
CA GLN A 141 -5.70 -11.02 -5.22
C GLN A 141 -4.34 -11.63 -4.90
N ILE A 142 -4.02 -11.83 -3.62
CA ILE A 142 -2.84 -12.61 -3.21
C ILE A 142 -3.02 -14.06 -3.67
N THR A 143 -2.02 -14.56 -4.40
CA THR A 143 -1.98 -15.93 -4.96
C THR A 143 -0.85 -16.79 -4.40
N ALA A 144 0.11 -16.19 -3.70
CA ALA A 144 1.10 -16.92 -2.92
C ALA A 144 1.61 -16.06 -1.76
N ALA A 145 1.78 -16.69 -0.60
CA ALA A 145 2.27 -16.05 0.62
C ALA A 145 3.08 -17.06 1.45
N PRO A 146 3.90 -16.60 2.40
CA PRO A 146 4.61 -17.46 3.32
C PRO A 146 3.67 -18.35 4.10
N SER A 147 4.14 -19.54 4.46
CA SER A 147 3.37 -20.53 5.23
C SER A 147 2.84 -20.00 6.57
N SER A 148 3.41 -18.90 7.09
CA SER A 148 2.88 -18.19 8.25
C SER A 148 1.42 -17.76 8.08
N PHE A 149 0.97 -17.47 6.85
CA PHE A 149 -0.41 -17.11 6.52
C PHE A 149 -1.33 -18.32 6.29
N ASN A 150 -0.83 -19.56 6.36
CA ASN A 150 -1.68 -20.75 6.27
C ASN A 150 -2.50 -20.96 7.56
N THR A 151 -2.09 -20.34 8.67
CA THR A 151 -2.68 -20.55 10.01
C THR A 151 -3.26 -19.28 10.62
N ARG A 152 -3.18 -18.15 9.91
CA ARG A 152 -3.71 -16.85 10.35
C ARG A 152 -4.17 -16.05 9.14
N PRO A 153 -5.23 -15.23 9.26
CA PRO A 153 -5.67 -14.36 8.18
C PRO A 153 -4.60 -13.32 7.84
N PHE A 154 -4.65 -12.77 6.63
CA PHE A 154 -3.88 -11.58 6.31
C PHE A 154 -4.36 -10.40 7.18
N PRO A 155 -3.46 -9.51 7.65
CA PRO A 155 -3.90 -8.24 8.24
C PRO A 155 -4.66 -7.44 7.19
N TYR A 156 -5.76 -6.79 7.57
CA TYR A 156 -6.61 -6.08 6.61
C TYR A 156 -7.24 -4.81 7.21
N ILE A 157 -7.60 -3.87 6.34
CA ILE A 157 -8.28 -2.62 6.68
C ILE A 157 -9.75 -2.74 6.28
N ARG A 158 -10.65 -2.52 7.24
CA ARG A 158 -12.08 -2.44 6.97
C ARG A 158 -12.45 -1.08 6.43
N LEU A 159 -13.40 -1.05 5.51
CA LEU A 159 -14.02 0.20 5.08
C LEU A 159 -14.74 0.84 6.27
N SER A 160 -14.52 2.14 6.48
CA SER A 160 -15.29 2.89 7.48
C SER A 160 -16.79 2.83 7.13
N PRO A 161 -17.70 2.71 8.11
CA PRO A 161 -19.14 2.68 7.83
C PRO A 161 -19.68 4.00 7.25
N SER A 162 -18.88 5.07 7.30
CA SER A 162 -19.26 6.38 6.77
C SER A 162 -18.04 7.18 6.32
N SER A 163 -18.28 8.09 5.37
CA SER A 163 -17.34 9.14 4.94
C SER A 163 -16.80 9.96 6.12
N PRO A 164 -15.53 10.39 6.09
CA PRO A 164 -14.92 11.15 7.17
C PRO A 164 -15.53 12.55 7.28
N LYS A 165 -15.65 13.07 8.51
CA LYS A 165 -16.04 14.47 8.74
C LYS A 165 -14.89 15.41 8.42
N VAL A 166 -15.18 16.61 7.92
CA VAL A 166 -14.16 17.65 7.73
C VAL A 166 -13.35 17.84 9.02
N ARG A 167 -12.02 17.91 8.90
CA ARG A 167 -11.01 17.91 9.97
C ARG A 167 -10.85 16.61 10.77
N ALA A 168 -11.51 15.51 10.39
CA ALA A 168 -11.23 14.18 10.95
C ALA A 168 -9.72 13.89 10.84
N LEU A 169 -9.15 13.33 11.89
CA LEU A 169 -7.74 12.97 11.93
C LEU A 169 -7.49 11.77 11.02
N LEU A 170 -6.49 11.88 10.17
CA LEU A 170 -6.13 10.86 9.20
C LEU A 170 -4.70 10.37 9.43
N LEU A 171 -4.49 9.09 9.14
CA LEU A 171 -3.18 8.52 8.83
C LEU A 171 -3.11 8.23 7.34
N CYS A 172 -2.00 8.61 6.70
CA CYS A 172 -1.64 8.13 5.37
C CYS A 172 -0.42 7.22 5.53
N ILE A 173 -0.50 6.00 5.01
CA ILE A 173 0.53 4.96 5.20
C ILE A 173 1.04 4.55 3.83
N GLY A 174 2.17 5.09 3.37
CA GLY A 174 2.63 4.89 2.00
C GLY A 174 4.13 4.62 1.87
N SER A 175 4.52 4.16 0.69
CA SER A 175 5.91 3.93 0.31
C SER A 175 6.45 5.16 -0.43
N PRO A 176 7.15 6.10 0.22
CA PRO A 176 7.80 7.18 -0.52
C PRO A 176 8.90 6.64 -1.45
N GLY A 177 9.10 7.33 -2.57
CA GLY A 177 10.15 7.07 -3.54
C GLY A 177 11.53 7.12 -2.90
N ALA A 178 12.37 6.16 -3.24
CA ALA A 178 13.77 6.12 -2.80
C ALA A 178 14.64 7.14 -3.54
N GLU A 179 14.20 7.59 -4.71
CA GLU A 179 14.87 8.55 -5.58
C GLU A 179 14.22 9.92 -5.45
N ASP A 180 15.04 10.96 -5.35
CA ASP A 180 14.57 12.34 -5.30
C ASP A 180 14.30 12.83 -6.72
N LEU A 181 13.02 12.84 -7.08
CA LEU A 181 12.55 13.25 -8.39
C LEU A 181 12.44 14.78 -8.53
N GLU A 182 12.66 15.53 -7.44
CA GLU A 182 12.60 17.00 -7.43
C GLU A 182 13.99 17.64 -7.70
N THR A 183 15.07 16.87 -7.53
CA THR A 183 16.43 17.38 -7.78
C THR A 183 16.72 17.43 -9.28
N SER A 184 16.59 18.62 -9.86
CA SER A 184 17.06 18.93 -11.22
C SER A 184 18.54 19.28 -11.19
N GLY A 185 19.44 18.32 -11.46
CA GLY A 185 20.89 18.54 -11.47
C GLY A 185 21.60 17.87 -12.65
N PRO A 186 22.73 18.41 -13.14
CA PRO A 186 23.49 17.88 -14.27
C PRO A 186 24.30 16.60 -13.96
N SER A 187 24.08 15.96 -12.79
CA SER A 187 24.76 14.72 -12.44
C SER A 187 23.92 13.52 -12.86
N GLU A 188 24.50 12.60 -13.64
CA GLU A 188 23.93 11.29 -13.98
C GLU A 188 23.66 10.39 -12.74
N SER A 189 23.92 10.87 -11.53
CA SER A 189 23.70 10.14 -10.28
C SER A 189 22.32 10.41 -9.70
N VAL A 190 21.53 9.34 -9.52
CA VAL A 190 20.30 9.31 -8.72
C VAL A 190 20.58 9.79 -7.30
N VAL A 191 19.87 10.83 -6.85
CA VAL A 191 19.93 11.31 -5.47
C VAL A 191 18.95 10.49 -4.64
N GLU A 192 19.43 9.81 -3.59
CA GLU A 192 18.54 9.09 -2.68
C GLU A 192 17.82 10.08 -1.74
N THR A 193 16.52 9.88 -1.55
CA THR A 193 15.71 10.72 -0.64
C THR A 193 16.02 10.50 0.84
N GLY A 194 16.63 9.35 1.17
CA GLY A 194 16.84 8.92 2.55
C GLY A 194 15.56 8.49 3.28
N TYR A 195 14.40 8.44 2.61
CA TYR A 195 13.15 8.03 3.22
C TYR A 195 13.14 6.54 3.61
N ASP A 196 12.31 6.22 4.61
CA ASP A 196 11.96 4.85 4.95
C ASP A 196 11.14 4.19 3.83
N VAL A 197 11.10 2.85 3.85
CA VAL A 197 10.39 2.06 2.84
C VAL A 197 8.87 2.20 2.96
N LEU A 198 8.38 2.42 4.17
CA LEU A 198 7.01 2.79 4.45
C LEU A 198 7.02 3.92 5.47
N HIS A 199 6.12 4.87 5.29
CA HIS A 199 6.01 6.06 6.12
C HIS A 199 4.56 6.26 6.55
N ILE A 200 4.37 6.60 7.82
CA ILE A 200 3.08 7.03 8.38
C ILE A 200 3.14 8.54 8.57
N SER A 201 2.32 9.25 7.82
CA SER A 201 2.09 10.67 8.04
C SER A 201 0.73 10.90 8.69
N ARG A 202 0.66 11.92 9.54
CA ARG A 202 -0.57 12.36 10.20
C ARG A 202 -1.09 13.63 9.52
N GLY A 203 -2.39 13.73 9.42
CA GLY A 203 -3.04 14.90 8.87
C GLY A 203 -4.53 14.91 9.18
N ARG A 204 -5.27 15.61 8.35
CA ARG A 204 -6.70 15.86 8.46
C ARG A 204 -7.36 15.79 7.10
N PHE A 205 -8.59 15.31 7.10
CA PHE A 205 -9.48 15.44 5.97
C PHE A 205 -9.87 16.90 5.76
N GLN A 206 -9.64 17.43 4.57
CA GLN A 206 -9.91 18.83 4.19
C GLN A 206 -11.22 18.98 3.41
N GLY A 207 -12.06 17.94 3.42
CA GLY A 207 -13.32 17.90 2.68
C GLY A 207 -13.15 17.46 1.22
N LEU A 208 -14.25 17.49 0.50
CA LEU A 208 -14.27 17.21 -0.94
C LEU A 208 -14.20 18.53 -1.74
N ASP A 209 -13.62 18.46 -2.91
CA ASP A 209 -13.74 19.48 -3.93
C ASP A 209 -15.03 19.30 -4.72
N ARG A 210 -15.99 20.19 -4.47
CA ARG A 210 -17.34 20.12 -5.03
C ARG A 210 -17.40 20.44 -6.52
N SER A 211 -16.32 20.96 -7.09
CA SER A 211 -16.22 21.23 -8.53
C SER A 211 -15.89 19.96 -9.34
N ARG A 212 -15.48 18.88 -8.67
CA ARG A 212 -15.10 17.60 -9.28
C ARG A 212 -16.14 16.53 -9.00
N GLY A 213 -16.26 15.57 -9.92
CA GLY A 213 -17.07 14.38 -9.72
C GLY A 213 -16.50 13.53 -8.59
N ILE A 214 -17.35 13.07 -7.67
CA ILE A 214 -16.90 12.27 -6.52
C ILE A 214 -16.37 10.89 -6.95
N GLN A 215 -16.83 10.39 -8.10
CA GLN A 215 -16.42 9.14 -8.74
C GLN A 215 -15.25 9.32 -9.72
N ASP A 216 -14.83 10.55 -10.00
CA ASP A 216 -13.82 10.84 -11.02
C ASP A 216 -12.49 11.23 -10.37
N ASN A 217 -11.51 10.34 -10.52
CA ASN A 217 -10.12 10.51 -10.12
C ASN A 217 -9.16 10.48 -11.32
N SER A 218 -9.67 10.67 -12.55
CA SER A 218 -8.85 10.59 -13.78
C SER A 218 -7.69 11.60 -13.82
N GLU A 219 -7.81 12.73 -13.12
CA GLU A 219 -6.73 13.71 -12.94
C GLU A 219 -6.11 13.64 -11.54
N ILE A 220 -6.77 14.22 -10.53
CA ILE A 220 -6.26 14.27 -9.15
C ILE A 220 -7.27 13.87 -8.08
N GLY A 221 -8.57 13.80 -8.39
CA GLY A 221 -9.61 13.37 -7.44
C GLY A 221 -10.22 14.47 -6.57
N ALA A 222 -11.43 14.19 -6.07
CA ALA A 222 -12.21 15.14 -5.27
C ALA A 222 -11.79 15.18 -3.78
N LEU A 223 -11.27 14.09 -3.21
CA LEU A 223 -10.86 14.06 -1.81
C LEU A 223 -9.69 15.02 -1.56
N LYS A 224 -9.68 15.72 -0.43
CA LYS A 224 -8.55 16.56 0.00
C LYS A 224 -8.06 16.15 1.39
N HIS A 225 -6.75 16.13 1.60
CA HIS A 225 -6.14 15.97 2.92
C HIS A 225 -4.81 16.74 3.03
N ASP A 226 -4.32 16.89 4.25
CA ASP A 226 -3.02 17.52 4.53
C ASP A 226 -1.96 16.55 5.09
N CYS A 227 -2.24 15.24 5.13
CA CYS A 227 -1.20 14.24 5.39
C CYS A 227 -0.04 14.44 4.41
N TRP A 228 1.20 14.41 4.92
CA TRP A 228 2.38 14.48 4.08
C TRP A 228 2.46 13.26 3.16
N THR A 229 2.80 13.48 1.90
CA THR A 229 3.02 12.45 0.89
C THR A 229 4.13 12.88 -0.04
N TYR A 230 4.69 11.91 -0.76
CA TYR A 230 5.70 12.08 -1.80
C TYR A 230 5.42 11.07 -2.92
N TRP A 231 6.12 11.19 -4.05
CA TRP A 231 6.11 10.21 -5.13
C TRP A 231 6.12 8.77 -4.56
N GLY A 232 5.20 7.94 -5.03
CA GLY A 232 5.02 6.55 -4.59
C GLY A 232 4.05 6.29 -3.43
N HIS A 233 3.50 7.33 -2.80
CA HIS A 233 2.36 7.19 -1.90
C HIS A 233 1.07 6.81 -2.62
N SER A 234 1.02 6.86 -3.95
CA SER A 234 -0.15 6.45 -4.72
C SER A 234 -0.60 5.04 -4.33
N GLY A 235 -1.90 4.89 -4.10
CA GLY A 235 -2.52 3.68 -3.56
C GLY A 235 -2.45 3.54 -2.04
N ALA A 236 -1.91 4.53 -1.31
CA ALA A 236 -1.86 4.48 0.15
C ALA A 236 -3.25 4.62 0.78
N PRO A 237 -3.57 3.83 1.82
CA PRO A 237 -4.81 3.98 2.54
C PRO A 237 -4.81 5.29 3.33
N LEU A 238 -5.93 6.02 3.27
CA LEU A 238 -6.26 7.06 4.23
C LEU A 238 -7.14 6.45 5.31
N VAL A 239 -6.64 6.45 6.54
CA VAL A 239 -7.24 5.76 7.68
C VAL A 239 -7.72 6.79 8.70
N ASP A 240 -8.95 6.66 9.19
CA ASP A 240 -9.44 7.47 10.32
C ASP A 240 -8.64 7.12 11.58
N ALA A 241 -7.88 8.09 12.09
CA ALA A 241 -6.92 7.89 13.16
C ALA A 241 -7.55 7.63 14.55
N ARG A 242 -8.88 7.54 14.63
CA ARG A 242 -9.61 7.18 15.86
C ARG A 242 -10.17 5.77 15.78
N THR A 243 -10.61 5.35 14.59
CA THR A 243 -11.31 4.07 14.40
C THR A 243 -10.43 3.01 13.74
N GLY A 244 -9.43 3.40 12.97
CA GLY A 244 -8.64 2.49 12.13
C GLY A 244 -9.34 2.10 10.82
N GLY A 245 -10.50 2.69 10.51
CA GLY A 245 -11.24 2.40 9.28
C GLY A 245 -10.71 3.16 8.06
N LEU A 246 -10.78 2.54 6.89
CA LEU A 246 -10.45 3.15 5.60
C LEU A 246 -11.49 4.22 5.23
N VAL A 247 -11.01 5.41 4.90
CA VAL A 247 -11.86 6.57 4.56
C VAL A 247 -11.52 7.21 3.21
N GLY A 248 -10.61 6.60 2.46
CA GLY A 248 -10.21 7.04 1.12
C GLY A 248 -8.87 6.45 0.72
N VAL A 249 -8.42 6.76 -0.50
CA VAL A 249 -7.11 6.33 -1.03
C VAL A 249 -6.37 7.55 -1.54
N HIS A 250 -5.11 7.71 -1.14
CA HIS A 250 -4.25 8.74 -1.70
C HIS A 250 -3.84 8.36 -3.13
N SER A 251 -3.97 9.30 -4.06
CA SER A 251 -3.57 9.09 -5.46
C SER A 251 -2.52 10.09 -5.92
N SER A 252 -2.70 11.39 -5.62
CA SER A 252 -1.86 12.45 -6.18
C SER A 252 -1.94 13.76 -5.39
N TRP A 253 -1.42 14.85 -5.95
CA TRP A 253 -1.56 16.19 -5.40
C TRP A 253 -1.76 17.22 -6.50
N ASP A 254 -2.29 18.36 -6.10
CA ASP A 254 -2.41 19.54 -6.93
C ASP A 254 -1.04 20.24 -7.03
N ASN A 255 -0.50 20.36 -8.24
CA ASN A 255 0.85 20.91 -8.46
C ASN A 255 0.94 22.43 -8.21
N GLU A 256 -0.17 23.16 -8.21
CA GLU A 256 -0.17 24.61 -7.98
C GLU A 256 -0.28 24.93 -6.48
N THR A 257 -1.14 24.21 -5.77
CA THR A 257 -1.44 24.48 -4.36
C THR A 257 -0.72 23.55 -3.38
N GLY A 258 -0.19 22.43 -3.88
CA GLY A 258 0.34 21.34 -3.06
C GLY A 258 -0.75 20.61 -2.26
N MET A 259 -2.04 20.81 -2.54
CA MET A 259 -3.11 20.10 -1.84
C MET A 259 -3.07 18.62 -2.19
N ARG A 260 -3.11 17.73 -1.19
CA ARG A 260 -3.07 16.29 -1.45
C ARG A 260 -4.46 15.81 -1.78
N ARG A 261 -4.54 14.93 -2.76
CA ARG A 261 -5.78 14.50 -3.37
C ARG A 261 -5.88 12.98 -3.47
N GLY A 262 -7.08 12.51 -3.77
CA GLY A 262 -7.29 11.12 -4.11
C GLY A 262 -8.75 10.72 -4.17
N VAL A 263 -8.96 9.42 -3.98
CA VAL A 263 -10.25 8.76 -4.18
C VAL A 263 -11.08 8.88 -2.91
N ALA A 264 -12.27 9.46 -3.04
CA ALA A 264 -13.19 9.66 -1.94
C ALA A 264 -13.79 8.34 -1.42
N TRP A 265 -14.19 8.31 -0.15
CA TRP A 265 -14.82 7.15 0.48
C TRP A 265 -16.01 6.62 -0.34
N GLU A 266 -16.82 7.51 -0.91
CA GLU A 266 -17.99 7.17 -1.71
C GLU A 266 -17.63 6.43 -3.00
N ALA A 267 -16.52 6.79 -3.63
CA ALA A 267 -16.02 6.11 -4.83
C ALA A 267 -15.37 4.77 -4.51
N VAL A 268 -14.59 4.72 -3.42
CA VAL A 268 -14.05 3.46 -2.90
C VAL A 268 -15.18 2.49 -2.58
N LYS A 269 -16.22 2.95 -1.86
CA LYS A 269 -17.37 2.10 -1.52
C LYS A 269 -18.07 1.59 -2.78
N ALA A 270 -18.40 2.47 -3.72
CA ALA A 270 -19.10 2.08 -4.95
C ALA A 270 -18.30 1.05 -5.75
N PHE A 271 -17.00 1.29 -5.95
CA PHE A 271 -16.11 0.36 -6.62
C PHE A 271 -16.06 -1.00 -5.92
N LEU A 272 -15.94 -1.02 -4.58
CA LEU A 272 -15.91 -2.28 -3.84
C LEU A 272 -17.24 -3.01 -3.90
N ASP A 273 -18.37 -2.33 -3.78
CA ASP A 273 -19.69 -2.96 -3.91
C ASP A 273 -19.83 -3.62 -5.30
N GLU A 274 -19.50 -2.90 -6.37
CA GLU A 274 -19.58 -3.36 -7.77
C GLU A 274 -18.68 -4.58 -8.04
N GLU A 275 -17.41 -4.49 -7.67
CA GLU A 275 -16.42 -5.54 -7.98
C GLU A 275 -16.58 -6.77 -7.07
N CYS A 276 -16.93 -6.57 -5.80
CA CYS A 276 -17.13 -7.69 -4.88
C CYS A 276 -18.38 -8.51 -5.25
N GLU A 277 -19.46 -7.85 -5.69
CA GLU A 277 -20.62 -8.54 -6.26
C GLU A 277 -20.23 -9.31 -7.52
N GLY A 278 -19.48 -8.70 -8.44
CA GLY A 278 -18.99 -9.34 -9.66
C GLY A 278 -18.14 -10.59 -9.39
N LEU A 279 -17.15 -10.50 -8.49
CA LEU A 279 -16.29 -11.62 -8.10
C LEU A 279 -17.09 -12.77 -7.46
N SER A 280 -18.09 -12.44 -6.64
CA SER A 280 -18.96 -13.45 -6.02
C SER A 280 -19.77 -14.23 -7.06
N GLU A 281 -20.27 -13.56 -8.09
CA GLU A 281 -20.99 -14.20 -9.19
C GLU A 281 -20.08 -15.03 -10.10
N GLU A 282 -18.84 -14.60 -10.33
CA GLU A 282 -17.85 -15.40 -11.05
C GLU A 282 -17.46 -16.67 -10.29
N ALA A 283 -17.23 -16.57 -8.98
CA ALA A 283 -16.94 -17.72 -8.11
C ALA A 283 -18.10 -18.74 -8.10
N LYS A 284 -19.35 -18.26 -8.01
CA LYS A 284 -20.56 -19.09 -8.15
C LYS A 284 -20.58 -19.86 -9.47
N ARG A 285 -20.26 -19.20 -10.58
CA ARG A 285 -20.21 -19.82 -11.92
C ARG A 285 -19.09 -20.84 -12.06
N ALA A 286 -17.97 -20.62 -11.37
CA ALA A 286 -16.83 -21.55 -11.32
C ALA A 286 -17.05 -22.75 -10.38
N GLY A 287 -18.11 -22.73 -9.55
CA GLY A 287 -18.41 -23.79 -8.59
C GLY A 287 -17.56 -23.72 -7.31
N GLU A 288 -16.99 -22.55 -7.01
CA GLU A 288 -16.19 -22.31 -5.80
C GLU A 288 -17.10 -21.89 -4.62
N THR A 289 -16.76 -22.31 -3.39
CA THR A 289 -17.52 -21.97 -2.18
C THR A 289 -17.26 -20.52 -1.73
N ILE A 290 -18.33 -19.73 -1.59
CA ILE A 290 -18.35 -18.26 -1.46
C ILE A 290 -18.14 -17.76 -0.02
N GLU A 291 -17.88 -18.64 0.95
CA GLU A 291 -18.04 -18.27 2.36
C GLU A 291 -16.93 -17.36 2.94
N ASP A 292 -15.82 -17.12 2.21
CA ASP A 292 -14.70 -16.32 2.73
C ASP A 292 -14.28 -15.11 1.86
N LEU A 293 -14.85 -14.90 0.68
CA LEU A 293 -14.25 -13.95 -0.28
C LEU A 293 -14.35 -12.48 0.16
N ILE A 294 -15.48 -12.05 0.72
CA ILE A 294 -15.74 -10.63 0.99
C ILE A 294 -16.54 -10.47 2.30
N VAL A 295 -15.88 -10.06 3.38
CA VAL A 295 -16.56 -9.42 4.52
C VAL A 295 -16.09 -7.97 4.56
N LEU A 296 -16.82 -7.10 3.84
CA LEU A 296 -16.66 -5.64 3.92
C LEU A 296 -17.06 -5.13 5.32
#